data_AF-A0A7C3G915-F1
#
_entry.id   AF-A0A7C3G915-F1
#
_cell.length_a   1.000
_cell.length_b   1.000
_cell.length_c   1.000
_cell.angle_alpha   90.00
_cell.angle_beta   90.00
_cell.angle_gamma   90.00
#
_symmetry.space_group_name_H-M   'P 1'
#
loop_
_entity.id
_entity.type
_entity.pdbx_description
1 polymer ?
#
loop_
_entity_poly.entity_id
_entity_poly.type
_entity_poly.pdbx_seq_one_letter_code
_entity_poly.pdbx_strand_id
1 'polypeptide(L)' 'MAFWRKQRQKYEELDGLIRTHPGIRPAELARKLNLARSTVQRRLPSLEEAGYLYSEDERGGLWPFKRQT' A
#
# COMPACT_ATOMS: atom_id res chain seq x y z
N MET A 1 -3.13 -6.49 -23.06
CA MET A 1 -3.82 -5.78 -21.96
C MET A 1 -3.92 -6.63 -20.68
N ALA A 2 -2.83 -7.26 -20.21
CA ALA A 2 -2.84 -8.16 -19.04
C ALA A 2 -2.06 -7.64 -17.82
N PHE A 3 -1.22 -6.61 -18.02
CA PHE A 3 -0.36 -6.07 -16.96
C PHE A 3 -1.18 -5.34 -15.88
N TRP A 4 -2.19 -4.57 -16.29
CA TRP A 4 -3.04 -3.78 -15.40
C TRP A 4 -3.85 -4.62 -14.40
N ARG A 5 -4.37 -5.81 -14.81
CA ARG A 5 -5.10 -6.70 -13.89
C ARG A 5 -4.22 -7.25 -12.77
N LYS A 6 -2.99 -7.68 -13.08
CA LYS A 6 -2.06 -8.19 -12.07
C LYS A 6 -1.59 -7.10 -11.11
N GLN A 7 -1.47 -5.85 -11.56
CA GLN A 7 -1.13 -4.73 -10.67
C GLN A 7 -2.31 -4.39 -9.75
N ARG A 8 -3.54 -4.43 -10.26
CA ARG A 8 -4.75 -4.14 -9.48
C ARG A 8 -4.97 -5.11 -8.33
N GLN A 9 -4.80 -6.43 -8.55
CA GLN A 9 -4.87 -7.40 -7.45
C GLN A 9 -3.83 -7.13 -6.35
N LYS A 10 -2.63 -6.71 -6.74
CA LYS A 10 -1.58 -6.36 -5.77
C LYS A 10 -1.86 -5.07 -5.00
N TYR A 11 -2.62 -4.14 -5.57
CA TYR A 11 -3.05 -2.93 -4.88
C TYR A 11 -4.16 -3.23 -3.87
N GLU A 12 -5.12 -4.07 -4.22
CA GLU A 12 -6.20 -4.50 -3.31
C GLU A 12 -5.63 -5.30 -2.11
N GLU A 13 -4.65 -6.18 -2.33
CA GLU A 13 -3.95 -6.89 -1.23
C GLU A 13 -3.19 -5.93 -0.30
N LEU A 14 -2.52 -4.93 -0.88
CA LEU A 14 -1.71 -3.97 -0.14
C LEU A 14 -2.60 -3.04 0.69
N ASP A 15 -3.71 -2.56 0.12
CA ASP A 15 -4.73 -1.79 0.82
C ASP A 15 -5.36 -2.59 1.97
N GLY A 16 -5.72 -3.85 1.71
CA GLY A 16 -6.26 -4.76 2.73
C GLY A 16 -5.32 -4.89 3.93
N LEU A 17 -4.02 -5.11 3.68
CA LEU A 17 -3.03 -5.21 4.74
C LEU A 17 -2.87 -3.93 5.56
N ILE A 18 -2.87 -2.75 4.93
CA ILE A 18 -2.78 -1.47 5.66
C ILE A 18 -4.05 -1.23 6.50
N ARG A 19 -5.24 -1.60 5.99
CA ARG A 19 -6.50 -1.49 6.71
C ARG A 19 -6.60 -2.45 7.89
N THR A 20 -6.12 -3.69 7.73
CA THR A 20 -6.11 -4.70 8.81
C THR A 20 -5.01 -4.45 9.83
N HIS A 21 -3.90 -3.82 9.42
CA HIS A 21 -2.77 -3.48 10.29
C HIS A 21 -2.36 -2.00 10.14
N PRO A 22 -3.15 -1.05 10.69
CA PRO A 22 -2.77 0.35 10.70
C PRO A 22 -1.44 0.57 11.43
N GLY A 23 -0.57 1.42 10.88
CA GLY A 23 0.79 1.64 11.37
C GLY A 23 1.82 0.62 10.85
N ILE A 24 1.44 -0.28 9.93
CA ILE A 24 2.38 -1.22 9.32
C ILE A 24 3.47 -0.48 8.55
N ARG A 25 4.74 -0.87 8.75
CA ARG A 25 5.86 -0.22 8.07
C ARG A 25 5.99 -0.74 6.64
N PRO A 26 6.43 0.07 5.65
CA PRO A 26 6.67 -0.39 4.28
C PRO A 26 7.60 -1.61 4.21
N ALA A 27 8.55 -1.72 5.14
CA ALA A 27 9.43 -2.87 5.27
C ALA A 27 8.73 -4.17 5.65
N GLU A 28 7.69 -4.10 6.49
CA GLU A 28 6.89 -5.25 6.92
C GLU A 28 5.88 -5.63 5.85
N LEU A 29 5.28 -4.63 5.21
CA LEU A 29 4.40 -4.79 4.06
C LEU A 29 5.12 -5.52 2.91
N ALA A 30 6.36 -5.10 2.62
CA ALA A 30 7.23 -5.75 1.64
C ALA A 30 7.49 -7.23 1.99
N ARG A 31 7.76 -7.54 3.27
CA ARG A 31 7.97 -8.92 3.72
C ARG A 31 6.71 -9.77 3.58
N LYS A 32 5.54 -9.26 4.00
CA LYS A 32 4.27 -9.97 3.91
C LYS A 32 3.85 -10.26 2.47
N LEU A 33 4.12 -9.33 1.56
CA LEU A 33 3.81 -9.45 0.14
C LEU A 33 4.93 -10.12 -0.69
N ASN A 34 6.04 -10.50 -0.05
CA ASN A 34 7.24 -11.01 -0.71
C ASN A 34 7.73 -10.10 -1.86
N LEU A 35 7.73 -8.79 -1.62
CA LEU A 35 8.18 -7.75 -2.55
C LEU A 35 9.45 -7.09 -2.04
N ALA A 36 10.23 -6.51 -2.95
CA ALA A 36 11.30 -5.60 -2.57
C ALA A 36 10.73 -4.32 -1.94
N ARG A 37 11.41 -3.76 -0.94
CA ARG A 37 11.00 -2.48 -0.30
C ARG A 37 10.91 -1.34 -1.31
N SER A 38 11.85 -1.29 -2.25
CA SER A 38 11.85 -0.31 -3.35
C SER A 38 10.61 -0.41 -4.24
N THR A 39 10.08 -1.63 -4.43
CA THR A 39 8.83 -1.84 -5.16
C THR A 39 7.64 -1.29 -4.39
N VAL A 40 7.60 -1.44 -3.07
CA VAL A 40 6.53 -0.87 -2.23
C VAL A 40 6.59 0.66 -2.28
N GLN A 41 7.75 1.27 -2.06
CA GLN A 41 7.91 2.72 -2.09
C GLN A 41 7.53 3.33 -3.45
N ARG A 42 7.92 2.69 -4.56
CA ARG A 42 7.55 3.16 -5.92
C ARG A 42 6.05 3.02 -6.22
N ARG A 43 5.34 2.15 -5.51
CA ARG A 43 3.91 1.91 -5.72
C ARG A 43 3.02 2.80 -4.87
N LEU A 44 3.52 3.35 -3.76
CA LEU A 44 2.74 4.26 -2.91
C LEU A 44 2.17 5.45 -3.71
N PRO A 45 2.95 6.16 -4.55
CA PRO A 45 2.39 7.22 -5.40
C PRO A 45 1.31 6.72 -6.36
N SER A 46 1.51 5.54 -6.97
CA SER A 46 0.52 4.96 -7.88
C SER A 46 -0.77 4.51 -7.18
N LEU A 47 -0.71 4.18 -5.89
CA LEU A 47 -1.88 3.87 -5.07
C LEU A 47 -2.69 5.14 -4.78
N GLU A 48 -2.02 6.25 -4.47
CA GLU A 48 -2.66 7.55 -4.30
C GLU A 48 -3.37 8.01 -5.57
N GLU A 49 -2.71 7.88 -6.74
CA GLU A 49 -3.31 8.15 -8.05
C GLU A 49 -4.54 7.27 -8.32
N ALA A 50 -4.55 6.04 -7.80
CA ALA A 50 -5.68 5.12 -7.90
C ALA A 50 -6.80 5.40 -6.86
N GLY A 51 -6.63 6.41 -6.01
CA GLY A 51 -7.62 6.83 -5.00
C GLY A 51 -7.43 6.19 -3.62
N TYR A 52 -6.37 5.41 -3.43
CA TYR A 52 -5.99 4.86 -2.13
C TYR A 52 -5.07 5.84 -1.40
N LEU A 53 -5.64 6.58 -0.45
CA LEU A 53 -4.90 7.59 0.30
C LEU A 53 -4.34 6.96 1.59
N TYR A 54 -3.05 7.21 1.85
CA TYR A 54 -2.36 6.75 3.04
C TYR A 54 -1.64 7.92 3.72
N SER A 55 -1.46 7.80 5.03
CA SER A 55 -0.66 8.72 5.85
C SER A 55 0.50 7.97 6.45
N GLU A 56 1.67 8.59 6.49
CA GLU A 56 2.83 8.07 7.19
C GLU A 56 2.92 8.73 8.58
N ASP A 57 3.18 7.93 9.62
CA ASP A 57 3.49 8.44 10.97
C ASP A 57 4.98 8.81 11.12
N GLU A 58 5.36 9.42 12.25
CA GLU A 58 6.75 9.85 12.52
C GLU A 58 7.77 8.69 12.51
N ARG A 59 7.32 7.43 12.58
CA ARG A 59 8.14 6.22 12.58
C ARG A 59 8.12 5.51 11.23
N GLY A 60 7.43 6.05 10.24
CA GLY A 60 7.27 5.46 8.92
C GLY A 60 6.23 4.35 8.84
N GLY A 61 5.25 4.34 9.75
CA GLY A 61 4.10 3.44 9.72
C GLY A 61 3.01 4.00 8.80
N LEU A 62 2.42 3.13 7.97
CA LEU A 62 1.37 3.50 7.03
C LEU A 62 -0.02 3.36 7.67
N TRP A 63 -0.82 4.40 7.53
CA TRP A 63 -2.18 4.49 8.03
C TRP A 63 -3.14 4.78 6.87
N PRO A 64 -4.34 4.18 6.84
CA PRO A 64 -5.36 4.55 5.87
C PRO A 64 -5.81 6.00 6.12
N PHE A 65 -5.62 6.87 5.12
CA PHE A 65 -6.12 8.24 5.15
C PHE A 65 -7.61 8.16 4.81
N LYS A 66 -8.44 7.98 5.84
CA LYS A 66 -9.89 7.82 5.71
C LYS A 66 -10.48 8.88 4.77
N ARG A 67 -10.97 8.44 3.61
CA ARG A 67 -12.13 9.05 2.95
C ARG A 67 -13.32 8.16 3.25
N GLN A 68 -14.04 8.46 4.33
CA GLN A 68 -15.37 7.90 4.55
C GLN A 68 -16.31 8.72 3.65
N THR A 69 -16.81 8.10 2.60
CA THR A 69 -18.06 8.50 1.92
C THR A 69 -19.08 7.43 2.19
#